data_AF-A0A1E5UKL3-F1
#
_entry.id   AF-A0A1E5UKL3-F1
#
_cell.length_a   1.000
_cell.length_b   1.000
_cell.length_c   1.000
_cell.angle_alpha   90.00
_cell.angle_beta   90.00
_cell.angle_gamma   90.00
#
_symmetry.space_group_name_H-M   'P 1'
#
loop_
_entity.id
_entity.type
_entity.pdbx_description
1 polymer ?
#
loop_
_entity_poly.entity_id
_entity_poly.type
_entity_poly.pdbx_seq_one_letter_code
_entity_poly.pdbx_strand_id
1 'polypeptide(L)'
;MRLENQPLKFAGTTHHANVTQCLGSIGGQDWYLGVAKPSIVDGGSEQSDQDGRKPVQSRAGHYYLPPDPPEVCAFRVSGLKFLKLHKGTWHAGPLFRADTMDFYNLELSNTNVSVQLLNW
;
A
#
# COMPACT_ATOMS: atom_id res chain seq x y z
N MET A 1 3.72 16.02 -0.22
CA MET A 1 4.52 15.04 0.54
C MET A 1 5.87 14.90 -0.15
N ARG A 2 6.98 15.15 0.55
CA ARG A 2 8.33 14.95 0.00
C ARG A 2 8.86 13.60 0.46
N LEU A 3 9.35 12.78 -0.47
CA LEU A 3 9.95 11.49 -0.18
C LEU A 3 11.39 11.47 -0.64
N GLU A 4 12.22 10.76 0.14
CA GLU A 4 13.64 10.56 -0.10
C GLU A 4 13.96 9.07 0.09
N ASN A 5 15.03 8.59 -0.54
CA ASN A 5 15.52 7.23 -0.34
C ASN A 5 14.46 6.14 -0.60
N GLN A 6 13.76 6.22 -1.73
CA GLN A 6 12.75 5.25 -2.17
C GLN A 6 13.27 4.37 -3.32
N PRO A 7 14.29 3.50 -3.08
CA PRO A 7 14.89 2.69 -4.14
C PRO A 7 13.87 1.73 -4.74
N LEU A 8 14.18 1.19 -5.93
CA LEU A 8 13.35 0.17 -6.59
C LEU A 8 13.47 -1.21 -5.90
N LYS A 9 13.08 -1.27 -4.63
CA LYS A 9 13.02 -2.47 -3.80
C LYS A 9 11.77 -2.41 -2.92
N PHE A 10 10.99 -3.49 -2.88
CA PHE A 10 9.94 -3.64 -1.88
C PHE A 10 10.58 -3.98 -0.52
N ALA A 11 10.50 -3.05 0.43
CA ALA A 11 10.97 -3.25 1.80
C ALA A 11 9.84 -3.64 2.76
N GLY A 12 8.60 -3.31 2.41
CA GLY A 12 7.39 -3.60 3.17
C GLY A 12 6.16 -3.14 2.39
N THR A 13 4.98 -3.51 2.86
CA THR A 13 3.69 -3.13 2.28
C THR A 13 2.79 -2.48 3.33
N THR A 14 1.81 -1.71 2.89
CA THR A 14 0.84 -1.01 3.74
C THR A 14 -0.54 -1.04 3.10
N HIS A 15 -1.58 -1.02 3.92
CA HIS A 15 -2.96 -0.81 3.47
C HIS A 15 -3.69 0.17 4.38
N HIS A 16 -4.68 0.88 3.82
CA HIS A 16 -5.53 1.80 4.58
C HIS A 16 -6.94 1.23 4.72
N ALA A 17 -7.29 0.76 5.92
CA ALA A 17 -8.56 0.04 6.11
C ALA A 17 -9.81 0.91 5.95
N ASN A 18 -9.73 2.18 6.36
CA ASN A 18 -10.90 3.03 6.48
C ASN A 18 -11.04 4.06 5.34
N VAL A 19 -10.00 4.26 4.53
CA VAL A 19 -9.93 5.36 3.54
C VAL A 19 -9.28 4.95 2.24
N THR A 20 -9.57 5.75 1.22
CA THR A 20 -8.82 5.76 -0.04
C THR A 20 -7.62 6.68 0.08
N GLN A 21 -6.58 6.43 -0.72
CA GLN A 21 -5.45 7.35 -0.90
C GLN A 21 -5.32 7.68 -2.38
N CYS A 22 -4.98 8.94 -2.71
CA CYS A 22 -4.67 9.34 -4.07
C CYS A 22 -3.25 9.91 -4.16
N LEU A 23 -2.44 9.36 -5.07
CA LEU A 23 -1.04 9.71 -5.26
C LEU A 23 -0.75 10.15 -6.69
N GLY A 24 0.06 11.19 -6.85
CA GLY A 24 0.60 11.63 -8.15
C GLY A 24 1.90 12.40 -7.98
N SER A 25 2.88 12.16 -8.84
CA SER A 25 4.17 12.86 -8.79
C SER A 25 4.02 14.32 -9.25
N ILE A 26 4.74 15.22 -8.58
CA ILE A 26 4.91 16.60 -9.06
C ILE A 26 5.96 16.58 -10.16
N GLY A 27 5.63 17.07 -11.35
CA GLY A 27 6.55 17.13 -12.49
C GLY A 27 6.49 15.92 -13.44
N GLY A 28 5.68 14.90 -13.14
CA GLY A 28 5.37 13.82 -14.10
C GLY A 28 6.50 12.83 -14.38
N GLN A 29 7.51 12.79 -13.50
CA GLN A 29 8.56 11.79 -13.54
C GLN A 29 7.98 10.39 -13.29
N ASP A 30 8.59 9.37 -13.91
CA ASP A 30 8.21 7.97 -13.71
C ASP A 30 8.41 7.55 -12.25
N TRP A 31 7.38 6.92 -11.69
CA TRP A 31 7.41 6.27 -10.38
C TRP A 31 6.71 4.92 -10.45
N TYR A 32 6.89 4.12 -9.41
CA TYR A 32 6.47 2.73 -9.37
C TYR A 32 5.72 2.42 -8.09
N LEU A 33 4.79 1.48 -8.17
CA LEU A 33 4.00 1.02 -7.03
C LEU A 33 3.78 -0.49 -7.15
N GLY A 34 4.16 -1.24 -6.13
CA GLY A 34 3.68 -2.61 -5.96
C GLY A 34 2.29 -2.57 -5.34
N VAL A 35 1.33 -3.34 -5.85
CA VAL A 35 -0.03 -3.40 -5.29
C VAL A 35 -0.54 -4.84 -5.21
N ALA A 36 -1.38 -5.11 -4.21
CA ALA A 36 -2.13 -6.36 -4.10
C ALA A 36 -3.59 -6.08 -3.69
N LYS A 37 -4.45 -7.07 -3.88
CA LYS A 37 -5.90 -6.95 -3.61
C LYS A 37 -6.17 -6.72 -2.11
N PRO A 38 -7.20 -5.93 -1.75
CA PRO A 38 -7.62 -5.82 -0.36
C PRO A 38 -7.96 -7.17 0.27
N SER A 39 -7.60 -7.33 1.53
CA SER A 39 -7.78 -8.58 2.28
C SER A 39 -8.16 -8.33 3.74
N ILE A 40 -8.88 -7.23 4.00
CA ILE A 40 -9.48 -6.95 5.31
C ILE A 40 -10.60 -7.94 5.53
N VAL A 41 -10.68 -8.49 6.75
CA VAL A 41 -11.71 -9.45 7.13
C VAL A 41 -12.43 -8.97 8.38
N ASP A 42 -13.71 -9.34 8.48
CA ASP A 42 -14.50 -9.05 9.67
C ASP A 42 -14.03 -9.94 10.84
N GLY A 43 -13.91 -9.36 12.04
CA GLY A 43 -13.39 -10.04 13.23
C GLY A 43 -14.30 -11.15 13.82
N GLY A 44 -15.26 -11.65 13.04
CA GLY A 44 -16.27 -12.61 13.46
C GLY A 44 -15.97 -14.08 13.10
N SER A 45 -14.93 -14.37 12.32
CA SER A 45 -14.58 -15.74 11.99
C SER A 45 -13.10 -16.04 12.23
N GLU A 46 -12.83 -16.94 13.16
CA GLU A 46 -11.59 -17.72 13.23
C GLU A 46 -11.44 -18.68 12.02
N GLN A 47 -12.08 -18.36 10.90
CA GLN A 47 -12.01 -19.15 9.69
C GLN A 47 -10.75 -18.74 8.95
N SER A 48 -9.83 -19.70 8.88
CA SER A 48 -8.79 -19.68 7.88
C SER A 48 -9.41 -19.40 6.51
N ASP A 49 -8.71 -18.67 5.66
CA ASP A 49 -9.13 -18.55 4.26
C ASP A 49 -9.12 -19.93 3.57
N GLN A 50 -9.50 -19.95 2.30
CA GLN A 50 -9.53 -21.17 1.49
C GLN A 50 -8.17 -21.89 1.42
N ASP A 51 -7.08 -21.19 1.80
CA ASP A 51 -5.68 -21.60 1.74
C ASP A 51 -5.09 -21.87 3.14
N GLY A 52 -5.93 -21.90 4.19
CA GLY A 52 -5.48 -22.18 5.55
C GLY A 52 -4.83 -21.01 6.29
N ARG A 53 -4.77 -19.81 5.69
CA ARG A 53 -4.11 -18.64 6.29
C ARG A 53 -4.98 -18.02 7.38
N LYS A 54 -4.34 -17.65 8.50
CA LYS A 54 -5.02 -17.05 9.64
C LYS A 54 -4.99 -15.52 9.58
N PRO A 55 -6.12 -14.84 9.84
CA PRO A 55 -6.15 -13.39 9.95
C PRO A 55 -5.19 -12.85 11.02
N VAL A 56 -4.52 -11.75 10.70
CA VAL A 56 -3.66 -10.99 11.61
C VAL A 56 -4.40 -9.74 12.06
N GLN A 57 -4.34 -9.43 13.35
CA GLN A 57 -4.89 -8.19 13.88
C GLN A 57 -3.88 -7.05 13.66
N SER A 58 -4.34 -5.97 13.03
CA SER A 58 -3.57 -4.74 12.90
C SER A 58 -3.48 -3.98 14.22
N ARG A 59 -2.54 -3.03 14.28
CA ARG A 59 -2.49 -2.04 15.37
C ARG A 59 -3.76 -1.17 15.46
N ALA A 60 -4.55 -1.08 14.39
CA ALA A 60 -5.81 -0.32 14.36
C ALA A 60 -7.00 -1.12 14.92
N GLY A 61 -6.82 -2.41 15.21
CA GLY A 61 -7.87 -3.30 15.66
C GLY A 61 -8.61 -4.05 14.54
N HIS A 62 -8.45 -3.68 13.26
CA HIS A 62 -9.00 -4.46 12.15
C HIS A 62 -8.17 -5.70 11.84
N TYR A 63 -8.80 -6.75 11.34
CA TYR A 63 -8.15 -7.98 10.92
C TYR A 63 -7.91 -7.98 9.40
N TYR A 64 -6.85 -8.65 8.96
CA TYR A 64 -6.54 -8.80 7.54
C TYR A 64 -5.71 -10.07 7.30
N LEU A 65 -5.66 -10.51 6.05
CA LEU A 65 -4.70 -11.54 5.60
C LEU A 65 -3.52 -10.84 4.89
N PRO A 66 -2.26 -11.06 5.29
CA PRO A 66 -1.12 -10.53 4.54
C PRO A 66 -1.18 -11.01 3.07
N PRO A 67 -0.83 -10.15 2.09
CA PRO A 67 -0.82 -10.56 0.69
C PRO A 67 0.35 -11.52 0.45
N ASP A 68 0.15 -12.52 -0.40
CA ASP A 68 1.29 -13.36 -0.80
C ASP A 68 2.16 -12.59 -1.79
N PRO A 69 3.49 -12.76 -1.77
CA PRO A 69 4.38 -12.12 -2.75
C PRO A 69 3.99 -12.33 -4.22
N PRO A 70 3.52 -13.52 -4.64
CA PRO A 70 3.08 -13.74 -6.02
C PRO A 70 1.83 -12.93 -6.43
N GLU A 71 1.04 -12.44 -5.47
CA GLU A 71 -0.13 -11.61 -5.75
C GLU A 71 0.21 -10.13 -5.97
N VAL A 72 1.46 -9.73 -5.69
CA VAL A 72 1.91 -8.35 -5.86
C VAL A 72 2.19 -8.06 -7.33
N CYS A 73 1.44 -7.12 -7.89
CA CYS A 73 1.66 -6.59 -9.22
C CYS A 73 2.38 -5.24 -9.15
N ALA A 74 3.45 -5.07 -9.91
CA ALA A 74 4.16 -3.79 -10.01
C ALA A 74 3.62 -2.96 -11.18
N PHE A 75 3.31 -1.69 -10.91
CA PHE A 75 2.88 -0.73 -11.90
C PHE A 75 3.93 0.36 -12.08
N ARG A 76 4.16 0.75 -13.34
CA ARG A 76 4.86 1.97 -13.69
C ARG A 76 3.84 3.07 -13.98
N VAL A 77 3.98 4.19 -13.30
CA VAL A 77 3.15 5.38 -13.50
C VAL A 77 4.00 6.45 -14.16
N SER A 78 3.66 6.78 -15.40
CA SER A 78 4.38 7.78 -16.20
C SER A 78 3.58 9.06 -16.38
N GLY A 79 4.26 10.20 -16.46
CA GLY A 79 3.63 11.49 -16.72
C GLY A 79 2.71 11.96 -15.60
N LEU A 80 1.79 12.87 -15.92
CA LEU A 80 0.88 13.52 -14.97
C LEU A 80 -0.35 12.66 -14.68
N LYS A 81 -0.13 11.44 -14.18
CA LYS A 81 -1.19 10.52 -13.77
C LYS A 81 -1.31 10.46 -12.26
N PHE A 82 -2.55 10.37 -11.80
CA PHE A 82 -2.90 10.11 -10.41
C PHE A 82 -3.46 8.71 -10.28
N LEU A 83 -3.03 8.01 -9.23
CA LEU A 83 -3.61 6.73 -8.83
C LEU A 83 -4.49 6.94 -7.60
N LYS A 84 -5.73 6.46 -7.66
CA LYS A 84 -6.60 6.33 -6.48
C LYS A 84 -6.59 4.88 -6.02
N LEU A 85 -6.01 4.65 -4.85
CA LEU A 85 -6.04 3.37 -4.15
C LEU A 85 -7.38 3.24 -3.40
N HIS A 86 -8.04 2.11 -3.60
CA HIS A 86 -9.28 1.79 -2.89
C HIS A 86 -8.98 1.41 -1.43
N LYS A 87 -10.00 1.44 -0.58
CA LYS A 87 -9.88 1.01 0.82
C LYS A 87 -9.32 -0.41 0.89
N GLY A 88 -8.33 -0.60 1.76
CA GLY A 88 -7.67 -1.87 1.99
C GLY A 88 -6.72 -2.34 0.88
N THR A 89 -6.57 -1.62 -0.23
CA THR A 89 -5.58 -1.98 -1.26
C THR A 89 -4.19 -1.96 -0.62
N TRP A 90 -3.47 -3.08 -0.74
CA TRP A 90 -2.07 -3.13 -0.35
C TRP A 90 -1.24 -2.36 -1.36
N HIS A 91 -0.28 -1.60 -0.86
CA HIS A 91 0.67 -0.91 -1.70
C HIS A 91 2.06 -0.83 -1.07
N ALA A 92 3.08 -0.90 -1.93
CA ALA A 92 4.49 -0.77 -1.60
C ALA A 92 5.12 0.30 -2.50
N GLY A 93 5.46 1.43 -1.90
CA GLY A 93 5.92 2.64 -2.58
C GLY A 93 5.20 3.88 -2.08
N PRO A 94 5.26 5.00 -2.83
CA PRO A 94 5.80 5.11 -4.19
C PRO A 94 7.33 4.98 -4.24
N LEU A 95 7.84 4.26 -5.25
CA LEU A 95 9.26 4.04 -5.50
C LEU A 95 9.71 4.81 -6.74
N PHE A 96 10.94 5.33 -6.75
CA PHE A 96 11.45 6.12 -7.87
C PHE A 96 12.98 6.09 -7.92
N ARG A 97 13.56 6.44 -9.08
CA ARG A 97 15.02 6.40 -9.30
C ARG A 97 15.75 7.65 -8.81
N ALA A 98 15.06 8.79 -8.73
CA ALA A 98 15.63 10.04 -8.24
C ALA A 98 15.92 9.95 -6.74
N ASP A 99 16.84 10.78 -6.24
CA ASP A 99 17.16 10.82 -4.80
C ASP A 99 15.96 11.32 -3.98
N THR A 100 15.20 12.25 -4.54
CA THR A 100 14.02 12.86 -3.94
C THR A 100 12.91 13.08 -4.96
N MET A 101 11.66 13.01 -4.51
CA MET A 101 10.50 13.34 -5.34
C MET A 101 9.35 13.86 -4.47
N ASP A 102 8.67 14.89 -4.99
CA ASP A 102 7.48 15.44 -4.36
C ASP A 102 6.22 14.82 -4.95
N PHE A 103 5.26 14.50 -4.08
CA PHE A 103 3.97 13.91 -4.45
C PHE A 103 2.82 14.76 -3.92
N TYR A 104 1.78 14.88 -4.75
CA TYR A 104 0.43 15.11 -4.26
C TYR A 104 -0.01 13.84 -3.53
N ASN A 105 -0.37 13.99 -2.25
CA ASN A 105 -0.95 12.93 -1.44
C ASN A 105 -2.29 13.42 -0.90
N LEU A 106 -3.38 12.84 -1.39
CA LEU A 106 -4.73 13.15 -0.93
C LEU A 106 -5.26 11.94 -0.16
N GLU A 107 -5.31 12.09 1.16
CA GLU A 107 -5.89 11.14 2.09
C GLU A 107 -6.57 11.90 3.24
N LEU A 108 -7.51 11.25 3.93
CA LEU A 108 -8.08 11.84 5.14
C LEU A 108 -7.04 11.79 6.27
N SER A 109 -7.00 12.86 7.07
CA SER A 109 -5.99 13.05 8.13
C SER A 109 -6.13 12.08 9.30
N ASN A 110 -7.24 11.36 9.43
CA ASN A 110 -7.56 10.49 10.56
C ASN A 110 -7.23 8.99 10.32
N THR A 111 -6.31 8.67 9.40
CA THR A 111 -6.22 7.29 8.87
C THR A 111 -4.85 6.67 8.64
N ASN A 112 -3.77 7.30 9.08
CA ASN A 112 -2.46 6.64 9.07
C ASN A 112 -2.35 5.68 10.25
N VAL A 113 -2.98 4.50 10.10
CA VAL A 113 -2.53 3.29 10.79
C VAL A 113 -1.69 2.51 9.80
N SER A 114 -0.51 3.04 9.49
CA SER A 114 0.50 2.38 8.68
C SER A 114 1.00 1.15 9.45
N VAL A 115 0.49 -0.02 9.09
CA VAL A 115 1.09 -1.28 9.53
C VAL A 115 2.20 -1.59 8.53
N GLN A 116 3.44 -1.29 8.89
CA GLN A 116 4.60 -1.84 8.20
C GLN A 116 4.56 -3.35 8.44
N LEU A 117 4.17 -4.10 7.42
CA LEU A 117 4.14 -5.54 7.50
C LEU A 117 5.18 -6.08 6.53
N LEU A 118 6.05 -6.90 7.14
CA LEU A 118 7.06 -7.75 6.54
C LEU A 118 8.37 -6.99 6.24
N ASN A 119 9.42 -7.38 6.96
CA ASN A 119 10.80 -7.22 6.54
C ASN A 119 11.08 -8.37 5.55
N TRP A 120 11.22 -8.06 4.27
CA TRP A 120 11.73 -8.99 3.25
C TRP A 120 13.26 -8.97 3.22
#